data_AF-A0A257JLE8-F1
#
_entry.id   AF-A0A257JLE8-F1
#
_cell.length_a   1.000
_cell.length_b   1.000
_cell.length_c   1.000
_cell.angle_alpha   90.00
_cell.angle_beta   90.00
_cell.angle_gamma   90.00
#
_symmetry.space_group_name_H-M   'P 1'
#
loop_
_entity.id
_entity.type
_entity.pdbx_description
1 polymer ?
#
loop_
_entity_poly.entity_id
_entity_poly.type
_entity_poly.pdbx_seq_one_letter_code
_entity_poly.pdbx_strand_id
1 'polypeptide(L)'
;VHQQFITVVREGRGNRLKVTADTFSGLFWNGEEAVRLGLADKLGNLDYVAREVVKAEEVIDYTPHENVAEKLAKRFGAALGEGAMRAMAVSTRLR
;
A
#
# COMPACT_ATOMS: atom_id res chain seq x y z
N VAL A 1 -11.61 11.79 -23.98
CA VAL A 1 -11.25 11.00 -22.79
C VAL A 1 -11.99 11.45 -21.53
N HIS A 2 -11.84 12.68 -21.02
CA HIS A 2 -12.49 13.10 -19.76
C HIS A 2 -14.03 12.94 -19.76
N GLN A 3 -14.74 13.41 -20.79
CA GLN A 3 -16.20 13.22 -20.88
C GLN A 3 -16.61 11.75 -20.97
N GLN A 4 -15.83 10.92 -21.66
CA GLN A 4 -16.07 9.46 -21.73
C GLN A 4 -15.90 8.81 -20.36
N PHE A 5 -14.90 9.24 -19.57
CA PHE A 5 -14.73 8.80 -18.20
C PHE A 5 -15.94 9.16 -17.33
N ILE A 6 -16.44 10.41 -17.44
CA ILE A 6 -17.64 10.86 -16.71
C ILE A 6 -18.85 9.99 -17.08
N THR A 7 -19.08 9.75 -18.37
CA THR A 7 -20.19 8.91 -18.86
C THR A 7 -20.11 7.50 -18.27
N VAL A 8 -18.95 6.84 -18.39
CA VAL A 8 -18.76 5.47 -17.90
C VAL A 8 -18.95 5.38 -16.38
N VAL A 9 -18.47 6.37 -15.62
CA VAL A 9 -18.66 6.39 -14.16
C VAL A 9 -20.12 6.57 -13.80
N ARG A 10 -20.84 7.49 -14.46
CA ARG A 10 -22.28 7.70 -14.21
C ARG A 10 -23.09 6.45 -14.52
N GLU A 11 -22.82 5.81 -15.64
CA GLU A 11 -23.51 4.58 -16.05
C GLU A 11 -23.18 3.41 -15.10
N GLY A 12 -21.90 3.21 -14.78
CA GLY A 12 -21.46 2.11 -13.91
C GLY A 12 -21.92 2.23 -12.46
N ARG A 13 -22.04 3.46 -11.93
CA ARG A 13 -22.49 3.69 -10.55
C ARG A 13 -24.00 3.89 -10.43
N GLY A 14 -24.66 4.37 -11.48
CA GLY A 14 -26.10 4.60 -11.54
C GLY A 14 -26.61 5.44 -10.37
N ASN A 15 -27.74 5.02 -9.78
CA ASN A 15 -28.43 5.73 -8.69
C ASN A 15 -27.61 5.85 -7.39
N ARG A 16 -26.49 5.13 -7.28
CA ARG A 16 -25.63 5.17 -6.10
C ARG A 16 -24.77 6.43 -6.08
N LEU A 17 -24.44 6.97 -7.24
CA LEU A 17 -23.56 8.12 -7.39
C LEU A 17 -24.25 9.42 -7.01
N LYS A 18 -23.68 10.15 -6.07
CA LYS A 18 -24.12 11.48 -5.64
C LYS A 18 -23.16 12.52 -6.18
N VAL A 19 -23.49 13.09 -7.33
CA VAL A 19 -22.61 14.05 -8.00
C VAL A 19 -22.68 15.42 -7.33
N THR A 20 -21.50 15.98 -7.07
CA THR A 20 -21.24 17.35 -6.62
C THR A 20 -20.48 18.11 -7.71
N ALA A 21 -20.25 19.42 -7.50
CA ALA A 21 -19.44 20.24 -8.41
C ALA A 21 -18.00 19.69 -8.59
N ASP A 22 -17.48 19.02 -7.56
CA ASP A 22 -16.10 18.56 -7.51
C ASP A 22 -15.91 17.10 -7.95
N THR A 23 -16.98 16.34 -8.17
CA THR A 23 -16.89 14.88 -8.42
C THR A 23 -16.01 14.50 -9.62
N PHE A 24 -15.85 15.41 -10.58
CA PHE A 24 -15.03 15.20 -11.77
C PHE A 24 -13.99 16.31 -11.97
N SER A 25 -13.64 17.07 -10.92
CA SER A 25 -12.66 18.16 -11.01
C SER A 25 -11.20 17.68 -11.06
N GLY A 26 -10.95 16.40 -10.77
CA GLY A 26 -9.62 15.83 -10.60
C GLY A 26 -9.13 15.82 -9.15
N LEU A 27 -9.95 16.26 -8.20
CA LEU A 27 -9.70 16.02 -6.77
C LEU A 27 -9.75 14.53 -6.44
N PHE A 28 -9.16 14.17 -5.30
CA PHE A 28 -9.11 12.81 -4.79
C PHE A 28 -9.96 12.68 -3.53
N TRP A 29 -10.58 11.52 -3.34
CA TRP A 29 -11.40 11.20 -2.18
C TRP A 29 -10.74 10.12 -1.35
N ASN A 30 -10.79 10.28 -0.04
CA ASN A 30 -10.49 9.16 0.86
C ASN A 30 -11.60 8.11 0.79
N GLY A 31 -11.34 6.91 1.33
CA GLY A 31 -12.27 5.79 1.24
C GLY A 31 -13.65 6.09 1.84
N GLU A 32 -13.71 6.77 2.98
CA GLU A 32 -14.97 7.10 3.65
C GLU A 32 -15.83 8.04 2.81
N GLU A 33 -15.22 9.08 2.24
CA GLU A 33 -15.93 10.05 1.40
C GLU A 33 -16.35 9.43 0.07
N ALA A 34 -15.49 8.61 -0.54
CA ALA A 34 -15.82 7.88 -1.76
C ALA A 34 -17.05 6.98 -1.57
N VAL A 35 -17.17 6.29 -0.43
CA VAL A 35 -18.36 5.50 -0.09
C VAL A 35 -19.59 6.40 0.09
N ARG A 36 -19.45 7.52 0.81
CA ARG A 36 -20.55 8.47 1.06
C ARG A 36 -21.14 9.06 -0.23
N LEU A 37 -20.26 9.40 -1.18
CA LEU A 37 -20.60 9.92 -2.51
C LEU A 37 -21.02 8.82 -3.49
N GLY A 38 -20.90 7.55 -3.10
CA GLY A 38 -21.23 6.40 -3.94
C GLY A 38 -20.25 6.16 -5.08
N LEU A 39 -19.03 6.71 -5.00
CA LEU A 39 -17.90 6.36 -5.87
C LEU A 39 -17.36 4.96 -5.54
N ALA A 40 -17.42 4.55 -4.27
CA ALA A 40 -17.05 3.23 -3.79
C ALA A 40 -18.24 2.52 -3.11
N ASP A 41 -18.12 1.20 -2.92
CA ASP A 41 -19.21 0.40 -2.34
C ASP A 41 -19.17 0.36 -0.83
N LYS A 42 -17.99 0.14 -0.29
CA LYS A 42 -17.68 0.04 1.13
C LYS A 42 -16.17 0.04 1.31
N LEU A 43 -15.75 0.11 2.57
CA LEU A 43 -14.37 -0.17 2.96
C LEU A 43 -14.17 -1.69 3.05
N GLY A 44 -12.94 -2.14 2.80
CA GLY A 44 -12.56 -3.55 2.87
C GLY A 44 -11.06 -3.73 2.74
N ASN A 45 -10.61 -4.97 2.89
CA ASN A 45 -9.23 -5.38 2.68
C ASN A 45 -9.15 -6.48 1.62
N LEU A 46 -7.92 -6.84 1.23
CA LEU A 46 -7.69 -7.86 0.20
C LEU A 46 -8.30 -9.21 0.58
N ASP A 47 -8.12 -9.64 1.84
CA ASP A 47 -8.64 -10.91 2.35
C ASP A 47 -10.16 -11.02 2.23
N TYR A 48 -10.87 -9.92 2.53
CA TYR A 48 -12.32 -9.83 2.37
C TYR A 48 -12.72 -10.02 0.91
N VAL A 49 -12.04 -9.36 -0.02
CA VAL A 49 -12.33 -9.49 -1.46
C VAL A 49 -12.05 -10.91 -1.93
N ALA A 50 -10.90 -11.47 -1.56
CA ALA A 50 -10.51 -12.83 -1.92
C ALA A 50 -11.57 -13.84 -1.49
N ARG A 51 -12.00 -13.80 -0.22
CA ARG A 51 -12.93 -14.78 0.34
C ARG A 51 -14.38 -14.56 -0.11
N GLU A 52 -14.89 -13.33 -0.01
CA GLU A 52 -16.32 -13.06 -0.11
C GLU A 52 -16.77 -12.66 -1.51
N VAL A 53 -15.89 -12.03 -2.30
CA VAL A 53 -16.26 -11.46 -3.61
C VAL A 53 -15.86 -12.39 -4.75
N VAL A 54 -14.58 -12.76 -4.83
CA VAL A 54 -14.08 -13.63 -5.90
C VAL A 54 -14.02 -15.11 -5.51
N LYS A 55 -14.16 -15.43 -4.21
CA LYS A 55 -14.14 -16.80 -3.68
C LYS A 55 -12.88 -17.57 -4.06
N ALA A 56 -11.72 -16.90 -3.97
CA ALA A 56 -10.43 -17.51 -4.20
C ALA A 56 -10.02 -18.35 -2.98
N GLU A 57 -9.84 -19.65 -3.17
CA GLU A 57 -9.42 -20.58 -2.11
C GLU A 57 -7.95 -20.37 -1.73
N GLU A 58 -7.11 -20.01 -2.69
CA GLU A 58 -5.68 -19.77 -2.51
C GLU A 58 -5.31 -18.36 -2.98
N VAL A 59 -4.57 -17.64 -2.13
CA VAL A 59 -4.04 -16.29 -2.43
C VAL A 59 -2.52 -16.38 -2.44
N ILE A 60 -1.91 -16.05 -3.58
CA ILE A 60 -0.45 -16.00 -3.73
C ILE A 60 0.01 -14.56 -3.48
N ASP A 61 0.74 -14.34 -2.39
CA ASP A 61 1.36 -13.06 -2.08
C ASP A 61 2.80 -13.00 -2.63
N TYR A 62 3.02 -12.11 -3.59
CA TYR A 62 4.34 -11.86 -4.21
C TYR A 62 5.15 -10.78 -3.48
N THR A 63 4.68 -10.28 -2.34
CA THR A 63 5.39 -9.26 -1.57
C THR A 63 6.78 -9.77 -1.17
N PRO A 64 7.86 -9.09 -1.59
CA PRO A 64 9.21 -9.50 -1.20
C PRO A 64 9.38 -9.36 0.31
N HIS A 65 9.70 -10.46 0.99
CA HIS A 65 10.03 -10.46 2.40
C HIS A 65 11.48 -10.90 2.60
N GLU A 66 12.24 -10.11 3.35
CA GLU A 66 13.53 -10.58 3.87
C GLU A 66 13.29 -11.79 4.78
N ASN A 67 13.97 -12.88 4.47
CA ASN A 67 13.91 -14.06 5.32
C ASN A 67 14.64 -13.82 6.65
N VAL A 68 14.30 -14.60 7.66
CA VAL A 68 14.86 -14.44 9.02
C VAL A 68 16.38 -14.62 9.06
N ALA A 69 16.93 -15.48 8.19
CA ALA A 69 18.36 -15.73 8.11
C ALA A 69 19.12 -14.51 7.56
N GLU A 70 18.58 -13.87 6.52
CA GLU A 70 19.12 -12.64 5.95
C GLU A 70 19.07 -11.49 6.95
N LYS A 71 17.95 -11.34 7.68
CA LYS A 71 17.83 -10.36 8.76
C LYS A 71 18.88 -10.59 9.85
N LEU A 72 19.12 -11.85 10.23
CA LEU A 72 20.14 -12.20 11.21
C LEU A 72 21.54 -11.88 10.70
N ALA A 73 21.87 -12.29 9.47
CA ALA A 73 23.17 -12.04 8.85
C ALA A 73 23.46 -10.54 8.73
N LYS A 74 22.47 -9.73 8.31
CA LYS A 74 22.59 -8.26 8.24
C LYS A 74 22.89 -7.65 9.61
N ARG A 75 22.16 -8.05 10.66
CA ARG A 75 22.38 -7.55 12.03
C ARG A 75 23.75 -7.97 12.58
N PHE A 76 24.15 -9.20 12.34
CA PHE A 76 25.45 -9.72 12.78
C PHE A 76 26.61 -9.01 12.08
N GLY A 77 26.55 -8.89 10.74
CA GLY A 77 27.55 -8.17 9.96
C GLY A 77 27.66 -6.70 10.36
N ALA A 78 26.52 -6.03 10.60
CA ALA A 78 26.51 -4.67 11.11
C ALA A 78 27.20 -4.56 12.48
N ALA A 79 26.90 -5.44 13.43
CA ALA A 79 27.52 -5.42 14.75
C ALA A 79 29.04 -5.64 14.69
N LEU A 80 29.51 -6.57 13.85
CA LEU A 80 30.94 -6.78 13.64
C LEU A 80 31.63 -5.58 12.98
N GLY A 81 30.99 -5.01 11.96
CA GLY A 81 31.49 -3.81 11.27
C GLY A 81 31.62 -2.61 12.22
N GLU A 82 30.61 -2.36 13.05
CA GLU A 82 30.65 -1.34 14.09
C GLU A 82 31.79 -1.58 15.09
N GLY A 83 31.98 -2.83 15.54
CA GLY A 83 33.07 -3.21 16.43
C GLY A 83 34.45 -2.93 15.83
N ALA A 84 34.65 -3.31 14.56
CA ALA A 84 35.90 -3.07 13.84
C ALA A 84 36.18 -1.57 13.67
N MET A 85 35.18 -0.78 13.26
CA MET A 85 35.32 0.67 13.12
C MET A 85 35.67 1.35 14.45
N ARG A 86 35.05 0.91 15.56
CA ARG A 86 35.40 1.40 16.91
C ARG A 86 36.84 1.06 17.27
N ALA A 87 37.30 -0.16 17.03
CA ALA A 87 38.67 -0.56 17.31
C ALA A 87 39.69 0.27 16.50
N MET A 88 39.42 0.50 15.21
CA MET A 88 40.24 1.35 14.36
C MET A 88 40.26 2.80 14.84
N ALA A 89 39.11 3.37 15.17
CA ALA A 89 39.01 4.74 15.70
C ALA A 89 39.78 4.92 17.03
N VAL A 90 39.72 3.92 17.93
CA VAL A 90 40.51 3.91 19.18
C VAL A 90 42.00 3.82 18.89
N SER A 91 42.41 2.96 17.95
CA SER A 91 43.82 2.82 17.56
C SER A 91 44.40 4.08 16.93
N THR A 92 43.62 4.86 16.18
CA THR A 92 44.05 6.13 15.60
C THR A 92 44.16 7.24 16.66
N ARG A 93 43.36 7.19 17.73
CA ARG A 93 43.35 8.19 18.80
C ARG A 93 44.48 8.05 19.82
N LEU A 94 45.13 6.88 19.86
CA LEU A 94 46.27 6.55 20.72
C LEU A 94 47.62 6.81 20.04
N ARG A 95 47.63 7.44 18.86
CA ARG A 95 48.84 7.92 18.16
C ARG A 95 48.93 9.43 18.19
#